data_AF-A0A542QK48-F1
#
_entry.id   AF-A0A542QK48-F1
#
_cell.length_a   1.000
_cell.length_b   1.000
_cell.length_c   1.000
_cell.angle_alpha   90.00
_cell.angle_beta   90.00
_cell.angle_gamma   90.00
#
_symmetry.space_group_name_H-M   'P 1'
#
loop_
_entity.id
_entity.type
_entity.pdbx_description
1 polymer ?
#
loop_
_entity_poly.entity_id
_entity_poly.type
_entity_poly.pdbx_seq_one_letter_code
_entity_poly.pdbx_strand_id
1 'polypeptide(L)'
;MPDLFIGGQWSAAVDGQVREIRCPADGTLVATVDEAGSKDAAAAIAAARDAFDRGPWPATPAAERGRLLLRVADLLERDKDALARAESLDTGKRLVESEYDMDDIAGCFRYFGSLTGSGGRDRVVDTGNPDADSRVVHEPVGVCALITPWNYPLLQTAWKVAPALGAGNTFVLKPSELTPHTAVILMRLLSEAGLPDGVANLVLSVVRDESFGPVLTVETFRDDEEAVALANDTVYGLAGAVWSQDVGRAHKVASRIRAGTVWINDFHPYVPQAEWGGMKQSGFGRELGPAGLAEYQEAKHIWRNLAPRPQRWFA
;
A
#
# COMPACT_ATOMS: atom_id res chain seq x y z
N MET A 1 6.81 -20.45 -17.43
CA MET A 1 6.88 -20.96 -16.04
C MET A 1 5.60 -20.48 -15.37
N PRO A 2 5.07 -21.18 -14.37
CA PRO A 2 3.88 -20.70 -13.67
C PRO A 2 4.16 -19.35 -12.98
N ASP A 3 3.26 -18.39 -13.13
CA ASP A 3 3.42 -17.00 -12.66
C ASP A 3 2.46 -16.60 -11.54
N LEU A 4 1.43 -17.42 -11.26
CA LEU A 4 0.58 -17.20 -10.09
C LEU A 4 1.30 -17.72 -8.84
N PHE A 5 1.19 -17.00 -7.73
CA PHE A 5 1.77 -17.40 -6.45
C PHE A 5 0.65 -17.62 -5.44
N ILE A 6 0.32 -18.87 -5.12
CA ILE A 6 -0.83 -19.21 -4.28
C ILE A 6 -0.37 -20.19 -3.20
N GLY A 7 -0.59 -19.86 -1.93
CA GLY A 7 -0.26 -20.76 -0.82
C GLY A 7 1.24 -21.10 -0.73
N GLY A 8 2.12 -20.19 -1.14
CA GLY A 8 3.57 -20.44 -1.16
C GLY A 8 4.09 -21.19 -2.39
N GLN A 9 3.21 -21.55 -3.35
CA GLN A 9 3.56 -22.32 -4.54
C GLN A 9 3.32 -21.53 -5.83
N TRP A 10 4.16 -21.78 -6.83
CA TRP A 10 3.96 -21.23 -8.18
C TRP A 10 3.05 -22.15 -8.99
N SER A 11 1.92 -21.64 -9.49
CA SER A 11 0.94 -22.39 -10.28
C SER A 11 0.55 -21.67 -11.57
N ALA A 12 0.19 -22.44 -12.59
CA ALA A 12 -0.40 -21.90 -13.81
C ALA A 12 -1.87 -21.54 -13.59
N ALA A 13 -2.46 -20.70 -14.45
CA ALA A 13 -3.89 -20.43 -14.41
C ALA A 13 -4.71 -21.72 -14.61
N VAL A 14 -5.74 -21.94 -13.79
CA VAL A 14 -6.58 -23.16 -13.85
C VAL A 14 -7.20 -23.36 -15.23
N ASP A 15 -7.61 -22.28 -15.89
CA ASP A 15 -8.23 -22.34 -17.22
C ASP A 15 -7.18 -22.23 -18.36
N GLY A 16 -5.87 -22.23 -18.04
CA GLY A 16 -4.75 -22.27 -18.99
C GLY A 16 -4.55 -21.00 -19.83
N GLN A 17 -5.19 -19.90 -19.45
CA GLN A 17 -5.10 -18.62 -20.17
C GLN A 17 -3.77 -17.93 -19.89
N VAL A 18 -3.29 -17.17 -20.87
CA VAL A 18 -2.03 -16.41 -20.79
C VAL A 18 -2.16 -15.04 -21.45
N ARG A 19 -1.24 -14.12 -21.13
CA ARG A 19 -1.15 -12.77 -21.67
C ARG A 19 0.28 -12.44 -22.09
N GLU A 20 0.41 -11.79 -23.23
CA GLU A 20 1.67 -11.17 -23.64
C GLU A 20 1.82 -9.77 -23.01
N ILE A 21 2.96 -9.54 -22.38
CA ILE A 21 3.39 -8.22 -21.91
C ILE A 21 4.38 -7.67 -22.93
N ARG A 22 4.11 -6.45 -23.40
CA ARG A 22 4.92 -5.79 -24.42
C ARG A 22 5.44 -4.47 -23.90
N CYS A 23 6.71 -4.20 -24.18
CA CYS A 23 7.38 -2.97 -23.81
C CYS A 23 6.66 -1.80 -24.50
N PRO A 24 6.14 -0.81 -23.75
CA PRO A 24 5.43 0.32 -24.36
C PRO A 24 6.33 1.18 -25.27
N ALA A 25 7.65 1.16 -25.07
CA ALA A 25 8.59 2.00 -25.80
C ALA A 25 8.86 1.52 -27.23
N ASP A 26 8.92 0.21 -27.47
CA ASP A 26 9.31 -0.37 -28.75
C ASP A 26 8.44 -1.56 -29.22
N GLY A 27 7.44 -1.95 -28.43
CA GLY A 27 6.52 -3.05 -28.72
C GLY A 27 7.14 -4.46 -28.60
N THR A 28 8.39 -4.56 -28.15
CA THR A 28 9.06 -5.85 -27.97
C THR A 28 8.35 -6.70 -26.92
N LEU A 29 8.33 -8.02 -27.14
CA LEU A 29 7.77 -8.96 -26.18
C LEU A 29 8.68 -9.00 -24.95
N VAL A 30 8.15 -8.65 -23.78
CA VAL A 30 8.86 -8.72 -22.50
C VAL A 30 8.70 -10.12 -21.91
N ALA A 31 7.46 -10.59 -21.78
CA ALA A 31 7.15 -11.96 -21.38
C ALA A 31 5.72 -12.38 -21.75
N THR A 32 5.43 -13.66 -21.52
CA THR A 32 4.08 -14.21 -21.49
C THR A 32 3.79 -14.67 -20.07
N VAL A 33 2.71 -14.17 -19.46
CA VAL A 33 2.31 -14.47 -18.08
C VAL A 33 0.99 -15.24 -18.02
N ASP A 34 0.75 -16.02 -16.96
CA ASP A 34 -0.56 -16.62 -16.69
C ASP A 34 -1.66 -15.57 -16.51
N GLU A 35 -2.88 -15.87 -17.00
CA GLU A 35 -4.08 -15.04 -16.84
C GLU A 35 -5.08 -15.76 -15.93
N ALA A 36 -5.15 -15.32 -14.68
CA ALA A 36 -5.98 -15.87 -13.63
C ALA A 36 -7.48 -15.59 -13.85
N GLY A 37 -8.30 -16.62 -13.60
CA GLY A 37 -9.75 -16.52 -13.54
C GLY A 37 -10.29 -16.41 -12.11
N SER A 38 -11.62 -16.44 -11.97
CA SER A 38 -12.28 -16.37 -10.66
C SER A 38 -11.96 -17.55 -9.75
N LYS A 39 -11.66 -18.73 -10.31
CA LYS A 39 -11.25 -19.92 -9.55
C LYS A 39 -9.88 -19.73 -8.90
N ASP A 40 -8.93 -19.15 -9.62
CA ASP A 40 -7.59 -18.84 -9.11
C ASP A 40 -7.67 -17.80 -8.00
N ALA A 41 -8.48 -16.75 -8.20
CA ALA A 41 -8.74 -15.74 -7.16
C ALA A 41 -9.38 -16.36 -5.90
N ALA A 42 -10.36 -17.25 -6.06
CA ALA A 42 -10.97 -17.94 -4.92
C ALA A 42 -9.97 -18.84 -4.20
N ALA A 43 -9.07 -19.53 -4.91
CA ALA A 43 -8.01 -20.34 -4.33
C ALA A 43 -7.00 -19.48 -3.55
N ALA A 44 -6.59 -18.34 -4.09
CA ALA A 44 -5.72 -17.38 -3.41
C ALA A 44 -6.34 -16.83 -2.13
N ILE A 45 -7.63 -16.47 -2.17
CA ILE A 45 -8.36 -16.00 -0.99
C ILE A 45 -8.46 -17.11 0.06
N ALA A 46 -8.74 -18.35 -0.36
CA ALA A 46 -8.81 -19.49 0.55
C ALA A 46 -7.45 -19.79 1.23
N ALA A 47 -6.34 -19.70 0.48
CA ALA A 47 -4.99 -19.87 1.01
C ALA A 47 -4.63 -18.75 2.01
N ALA A 48 -4.94 -17.48 1.69
CA ALA A 48 -4.77 -16.37 2.61
C ALA A 48 -5.60 -16.54 3.89
N ARG A 49 -6.86 -16.96 3.76
CA ARG A 49 -7.76 -17.20 4.88
C ARG A 49 -7.25 -18.32 5.79
N ASP A 50 -6.78 -19.42 5.21
CA ASP A 50 -6.15 -20.53 5.94
C ASP A 50 -4.91 -20.07 6.71
N ALA A 51 -3.99 -19.36 6.04
CA ALA A 51 -2.78 -18.82 6.66
C ALA A 51 -3.09 -17.82 7.80
N PHE A 52 -4.18 -17.05 7.70
CA PHE A 52 -4.60 -16.17 8.79
C PHE A 52 -5.26 -16.94 9.95
N ASP A 53 -6.18 -17.86 9.68
CA ASP A 53 -6.92 -18.57 10.74
C ASP A 53 -6.06 -19.59 11.49
N ARG A 54 -5.18 -20.29 10.77
CA ARG A 54 -4.46 -21.46 11.26
C ARG A 54 -2.95 -21.30 11.21
N GLY A 55 -2.45 -20.37 10.41
CA GLY A 55 -1.03 -20.08 10.31
C GLY A 55 -0.53 -19.20 11.46
N PRO A 56 0.81 -19.07 11.61
CA PRO A 56 1.40 -18.35 12.73
C PRO A 56 1.34 -16.82 12.57
N TRP A 57 1.14 -16.32 11.33
CA TRP A 57 1.46 -14.94 10.97
C TRP A 57 0.71 -13.86 11.77
N PRO A 58 -0.62 -13.93 11.97
CA PRO A 58 -1.32 -12.90 12.75
C PRO A 58 -0.88 -12.83 14.21
N ALA A 59 -0.38 -13.96 14.75
CA ALA A 59 0.14 -14.06 16.11
C ALA A 59 1.66 -13.79 16.21
N THR A 60 2.39 -13.75 15.08
CA THR A 60 3.82 -13.44 15.06
C THR A 60 4.07 -12.08 15.72
N PRO A 61 5.00 -11.96 16.69
CA PRO A 61 5.25 -10.70 17.39
C PRO A 61 5.57 -9.54 16.43
N ALA A 62 5.10 -8.33 16.75
CA ALA A 62 5.34 -7.14 15.91
C ALA A 62 6.82 -6.90 15.61
N ALA A 63 7.71 -7.12 16.60
CA ALA A 63 9.15 -7.03 16.39
C ALA A 63 9.68 -8.00 15.33
N GLU A 64 9.14 -9.22 15.24
CA GLU A 64 9.53 -10.21 14.24
C GLU A 64 8.98 -9.86 12.86
N ARG A 65 7.73 -9.39 12.77
CA ARG A 65 7.16 -8.87 11.51
C ARG A 65 7.96 -7.67 11.00
N GLY A 66 8.33 -6.76 11.90
CA GLY A 66 9.20 -5.63 11.58
C GLY A 66 10.56 -6.06 11.02
N ARG A 67 11.22 -7.05 11.65
CA ARG A 67 12.48 -7.62 11.12
C ARG A 67 12.33 -8.25 9.75
N LEU A 68 11.20 -8.90 9.46
CA LEU A 68 10.93 -9.45 8.13
C LEU A 68 10.85 -8.33 7.09
N LEU A 69 10.13 -7.24 7.38
CA LEU A 69 10.05 -6.08 6.48
C LEU A 69 11.42 -5.43 6.24
N LEU A 70 12.25 -5.31 7.28
CA LEU A 70 13.62 -4.82 7.13
C LEU A 70 14.46 -5.72 6.22
N ARG A 71 14.34 -7.05 6.38
CA ARG A 71 15.02 -8.01 5.50
C ARG A 71 14.57 -7.88 4.05
N VAL A 72 13.28 -7.67 3.80
CA VAL A 72 12.76 -7.42 2.45
C VAL A 72 13.35 -6.14 1.87
N ALA A 73 13.49 -5.06 2.66
CA ALA A 73 14.17 -3.84 2.22
C ALA A 73 15.62 -4.12 1.79
N ASP A 74 16.37 -4.89 2.57
CA ASP A 74 17.76 -5.25 2.23
C ASP A 74 17.85 -6.09 0.94
N LEU A 75 16.87 -6.99 0.71
CA LEU A 75 16.79 -7.78 -0.52
C LEU A 75 16.42 -6.93 -1.75
N LEU A 76 15.54 -5.93 -1.57
CA LEU A 76 15.19 -4.97 -2.62
C LEU A 76 16.40 -4.13 -3.03
N GLU A 77 17.21 -3.68 -2.06
CA GLU A 77 18.46 -2.96 -2.33
C GLU A 77 19.50 -3.84 -3.02
N ARG A 78 19.63 -5.11 -2.59
CA ARG A 78 20.51 -6.09 -3.24
C ARG A 78 20.17 -6.27 -4.72
N ASP A 79 18.88 -6.36 -5.03
CA ASP A 79 18.39 -6.68 -6.39
C ASP A 79 17.94 -5.44 -7.18
N LYS A 80 18.32 -4.23 -6.72
CA LYS A 80 17.89 -2.94 -7.26
C LYS A 80 18.02 -2.84 -8.77
N ASP A 81 19.18 -3.15 -9.32
CA ASP A 81 19.44 -2.99 -10.77
C ASP A 81 18.53 -3.88 -11.62
N ALA A 82 18.26 -5.11 -11.16
CA ALA A 82 17.40 -6.04 -11.86
C ALA A 82 15.94 -5.61 -11.79
N LEU A 83 15.50 -5.14 -10.62
CA LEU A 83 14.15 -4.61 -10.40
C LEU A 83 13.90 -3.33 -11.20
N ALA A 84 14.84 -2.38 -11.19
CA ALA A 84 14.72 -1.13 -11.94
C ALA A 84 14.61 -1.40 -13.45
N ARG A 85 15.42 -2.34 -13.96
CA ARG A 85 15.33 -2.76 -15.36
C ARG A 85 13.99 -3.41 -15.69
N ALA A 86 13.49 -4.30 -14.82
CA ALA A 86 12.18 -4.92 -15.01
C ALA A 86 11.05 -3.88 -15.01
N GLU A 87 11.08 -2.92 -14.07
CA GLU A 87 10.08 -1.85 -13.97
C GLU A 87 10.08 -0.95 -15.22
N SER A 88 11.26 -0.61 -15.75
CA SER A 88 11.38 0.17 -16.99
C SER A 88 10.84 -0.57 -18.21
N LEU A 89 11.11 -1.88 -18.32
CA LEU A 89 10.62 -2.70 -19.45
C LEU A 89 9.09 -2.86 -19.43
N ASP A 90 8.49 -2.95 -18.24
CA ASP A 90 7.04 -3.04 -18.09
C ASP A 90 6.33 -1.73 -18.34
N THR A 91 6.85 -0.63 -17.79
CA THR A 91 6.14 0.66 -17.76
C THR A 91 6.54 1.59 -18.90
N GLY A 92 7.70 1.37 -19.51
CA GLY A 92 8.32 2.31 -20.44
C GLY A 92 8.90 3.57 -19.79
N LYS A 93 8.91 3.68 -18.45
CA LYS A 93 9.56 4.81 -17.76
C LYS A 93 11.07 4.77 -17.94
N ARG A 94 11.75 5.92 -17.81
CA ARG A 94 13.21 5.96 -17.93
C ARG A 94 13.84 5.17 -16.78
N LEU A 95 14.96 4.50 -17.06
CA LEU A 95 15.68 3.69 -16.08
C LEU A 95 15.98 4.46 -14.78
N VAL A 96 16.39 5.72 -14.89
CA VAL A 96 16.66 6.58 -13.73
C VAL A 96 15.42 6.80 -12.85
N GLU A 97 14.22 6.86 -13.43
CA GLU A 97 12.98 6.97 -12.66
C GLU A 97 12.68 5.64 -11.95
N SER A 98 12.92 4.50 -12.61
CA SER A 98 12.83 3.18 -11.96
C SER A 98 13.86 2.99 -10.85
N GLU A 99 15.07 3.53 -10.98
CA GLU A 99 16.11 3.48 -9.93
C GLU A 99 15.68 4.25 -8.68
N TYR A 100 15.06 5.42 -8.85
CA TYR A 100 14.47 6.19 -7.74
C TYR A 100 13.30 5.45 -7.10
N ASP A 101 12.42 4.85 -7.91
CA ASP A 101 11.32 4.02 -7.38
C ASP A 101 11.86 2.92 -6.47
N MET A 102 12.94 2.23 -6.85
CA MET A 102 13.51 1.14 -6.04
C MET A 102 14.05 1.63 -4.69
N ASP A 103 14.65 2.81 -4.65
CA ASP A 103 15.10 3.42 -3.38
C ASP A 103 13.90 3.76 -2.48
N ASP A 104 12.83 4.33 -3.06
CA ASP A 104 11.60 4.66 -2.34
C ASP A 104 10.86 3.40 -1.85
N ILE A 105 10.87 2.32 -2.64
CA ILE A 105 10.30 1.02 -2.29
C ILE A 105 11.05 0.43 -1.09
N ALA A 106 12.38 0.36 -1.13
CA ALA A 106 13.19 -0.11 -0.01
C ALA A 106 12.97 0.79 1.23
N GLY A 107 12.90 2.10 1.04
CA GLY A 107 12.58 3.08 2.08
C GLY A 107 11.21 2.84 2.72
N CYS A 108 10.20 2.48 1.94
CA CYS A 108 8.84 2.15 2.41
C CYS A 108 8.85 0.91 3.31
N PHE A 109 9.46 -0.19 2.86
CA PHE A 109 9.61 -1.40 3.68
C PHE A 109 10.41 -1.14 4.95
N ARG A 110 11.48 -0.34 4.87
CA ARG A 110 12.31 0.04 6.02
C ARG A 110 11.53 0.87 7.04
N TYR A 111 10.75 1.84 6.56
CA TYR A 111 9.90 2.67 7.39
C TYR A 111 8.86 1.85 8.15
N PHE A 112 8.06 1.04 7.44
CA PHE A 112 7.04 0.21 8.09
C PHE A 112 7.65 -0.88 8.97
N GLY A 113 8.80 -1.46 8.59
CA GLY A 113 9.54 -2.39 9.43
C GLY A 113 9.95 -1.78 10.77
N SER A 114 10.46 -0.54 10.74
CA SER A 114 10.83 0.22 11.94
C SER A 114 9.60 0.62 12.77
N LEU A 115 8.55 1.12 12.12
CA LEU A 115 7.31 1.52 12.77
C LEU A 115 6.63 0.35 13.48
N THR A 116 6.51 -0.80 12.79
CA THR A 116 5.97 -2.04 13.38
C THR A 116 6.85 -2.55 14.53
N GLY A 117 8.17 -2.53 14.36
CA GLY A 117 9.11 -3.00 15.39
C GLY A 117 9.16 -2.14 16.64
N SER A 118 8.82 -0.85 16.54
CA SER A 118 8.83 0.11 17.65
C SER A 118 7.66 -0.06 18.64
N GLY A 119 6.70 -0.94 18.34
CA GLY A 119 5.52 -1.19 19.17
C GLY A 119 4.28 -0.45 18.68
N GLY A 120 3.12 -1.12 18.80
CA GLY A 120 1.86 -0.68 18.23
C GLY A 120 1.21 0.52 18.92
N ARG A 121 0.00 0.86 18.45
CA ARG A 121 -0.84 1.96 18.95
C ARG A 121 -1.65 1.60 20.19
N ASP A 122 -1.34 0.46 20.80
CA ASP A 122 -2.04 -0.04 21.97
C ASP A 122 -1.87 0.94 23.12
N ARG A 123 -2.98 1.24 23.80
CA ARG A 123 -2.99 2.25 24.86
C ARG A 123 -3.88 1.84 26.01
N VAL A 124 -3.39 2.13 27.23
CA VAL A 124 -4.23 2.11 28.43
C VAL A 124 -5.15 3.32 28.38
N VAL A 125 -6.40 3.13 28.81
CA VAL A 125 -7.41 4.19 28.88
C VAL A 125 -7.54 4.61 30.33
N ASP A 126 -7.32 5.89 30.62
CA ASP A 126 -7.70 6.46 31.91
C ASP A 126 -9.24 6.55 31.98
N THR A 127 -9.84 5.71 32.81
CA THR A 127 -11.28 5.59 32.94
C THR A 127 -11.85 6.53 34.01
N GLY A 128 -11.00 7.11 34.87
CA GLY A 128 -11.42 7.76 36.11
C GLY A 128 -12.07 6.81 37.14
N ASN A 129 -12.12 5.50 36.89
CA ASN A 129 -12.70 4.49 37.76
C ASN A 129 -11.60 3.56 38.30
N PRO A 130 -11.30 3.58 39.62
CA PRO A 130 -10.24 2.76 40.20
C PRO A 130 -10.53 1.25 40.13
N ASP A 131 -11.80 0.86 39.95
CA ASP A 131 -12.23 -0.53 39.82
C ASP A 131 -12.25 -1.02 38.36
N ALA A 132 -11.72 -0.24 37.41
CA ALA A 132 -11.70 -0.57 35.99
C ALA A 132 -10.28 -0.59 35.41
N ASP A 133 -9.92 -1.70 34.75
CA ASP A 133 -8.76 -1.81 33.88
C ASP A 133 -9.24 -1.78 32.43
N SER A 134 -8.78 -0.79 31.67
CA SER A 134 -9.22 -0.57 30.30
C SER A 134 -8.08 -0.29 29.35
N ARG A 135 -8.12 -0.93 28.18
CA ARG A 135 -7.14 -0.75 27.11
C ARG A 135 -7.78 -0.82 25.73
N VAL A 136 -7.16 -0.16 24.77
CA VAL A 136 -7.40 -0.37 23.35
C VAL A 136 -6.22 -1.15 22.80
N VAL A 137 -6.50 -2.28 22.16
CA VAL A 137 -5.52 -3.08 21.42
C VAL A 137 -5.85 -3.05 19.93
N HIS A 138 -4.85 -3.20 19.07
CA HIS A 138 -5.02 -3.19 17.63
C HIS A 138 -4.73 -4.57 17.05
N GLU A 139 -5.70 -5.14 16.34
CA GLU A 139 -5.61 -6.44 15.69
C GLU A 139 -5.58 -6.29 14.17
N PRO A 140 -4.95 -7.21 13.42
CA PRO A 140 -5.03 -7.16 11.96
C PRO A 140 -6.48 -7.29 11.46
N VAL A 141 -6.82 -6.56 10.40
CA VAL A 141 -8.17 -6.58 9.79
C VAL A 141 -8.57 -7.95 9.23
N GLY A 142 -7.61 -8.77 8.79
CA GLY A 142 -7.89 -10.08 8.21
C GLY A 142 -7.13 -10.41 6.93
N VAL A 143 -7.90 -10.81 5.92
CA VAL A 143 -7.45 -11.08 4.55
C VAL A 143 -7.69 -9.83 3.70
N CYS A 144 -6.61 -9.25 3.13
CA CYS A 144 -6.69 -8.04 2.32
C CYS A 144 -6.59 -8.34 0.81
N ALA A 145 -7.46 -7.74 0.00
CA ALA A 145 -7.28 -7.68 -1.44
C ALA A 145 -6.54 -6.38 -1.80
N LEU A 146 -5.36 -6.50 -2.40
CA LEU A 146 -4.51 -5.36 -2.76
C LEU A 146 -4.49 -5.25 -4.29
N ILE A 147 -5.09 -4.19 -4.84
CA ILE A 147 -5.15 -3.95 -6.28
C ILE A 147 -4.30 -2.71 -6.60
N THR A 148 -3.37 -2.82 -7.54
CA THR A 148 -2.39 -1.75 -7.82
C THR A 148 -2.35 -1.33 -9.29
N PRO A 149 -2.10 -0.04 -9.57
CA PRO A 149 -2.06 0.52 -10.92
C PRO A 149 -0.74 0.22 -11.64
N TRP A 150 -0.65 0.59 -12.92
CA TRP A 150 0.48 0.31 -13.81
C TRP A 150 1.55 1.42 -13.88
N ASN A 151 1.27 2.63 -13.40
CA ASN A 151 2.17 3.78 -13.55
C ASN A 151 3.39 3.71 -12.61
N TYR A 152 3.19 3.20 -11.40
CA TYR A 152 4.24 2.91 -10.42
C TYR A 152 4.03 1.52 -9.81
N PRO A 153 4.19 0.44 -10.61
CA PRO A 153 3.74 -0.91 -10.25
C PRO A 153 4.24 -1.41 -8.91
N LEU A 154 5.57 -1.44 -8.70
CA LEU A 154 6.12 -2.00 -7.47
C LEU A 154 6.01 -1.02 -6.30
N LEU A 155 6.12 0.28 -6.56
CA LEU A 155 6.01 1.31 -5.52
C LEU A 155 4.62 1.33 -4.89
N GLN A 156 3.56 1.37 -5.70
CA GLN A 156 2.18 1.30 -5.21
C GLN A 156 1.88 -0.06 -4.54
N THR A 157 2.53 -1.12 -5.01
CA THR A 157 2.49 -2.44 -4.34
C THR A 157 3.13 -2.37 -2.96
N ALA A 158 4.31 -1.76 -2.83
CA ALA A 158 5.00 -1.61 -1.55
C ALA A 158 4.17 -0.80 -0.54
N TRP A 159 3.50 0.27 -0.99
CA TRP A 159 2.64 1.11 -0.13
C TRP A 159 1.49 0.35 0.52
N LYS A 160 1.04 -0.75 -0.09
CA LYS A 160 -0.01 -1.63 0.44
C LYS A 160 0.56 -2.83 1.19
N VAL A 161 1.54 -3.51 0.60
CA VAL A 161 2.10 -4.76 1.15
C VAL A 161 2.83 -4.51 2.46
N ALA A 162 3.66 -3.47 2.55
CA ALA A 162 4.45 -3.20 3.74
C ALA A 162 3.59 -2.96 5.01
N PRO A 163 2.58 -2.05 5.01
CA PRO A 163 1.71 -1.90 6.17
C PRO A 163 0.80 -3.11 6.41
N ALA A 164 0.30 -3.79 5.36
CA ALA A 164 -0.53 -5.00 5.53
C ALA A 164 0.22 -6.10 6.30
N LEU A 165 1.46 -6.39 5.90
CA LEU A 165 2.33 -7.33 6.57
C LEU A 165 2.74 -6.85 7.97
N GLY A 166 3.05 -5.56 8.12
CA GLY A 166 3.40 -4.97 9.42
C GLY A 166 2.27 -5.13 10.46
N ALA A 167 1.03 -4.93 10.05
CA ALA A 167 -0.16 -5.14 10.88
C ALA A 167 -0.43 -6.63 11.20
N GLY A 168 0.09 -7.56 10.41
CA GLY A 168 -0.11 -9.01 10.58
C GLY A 168 -1.21 -9.60 9.70
N ASN A 169 -1.59 -8.91 8.62
CA ASN A 169 -2.57 -9.41 7.66
C ASN A 169 -1.95 -10.40 6.69
N THR A 170 -2.80 -11.21 6.09
CA THR A 170 -2.51 -11.98 4.87
C THR A 170 -3.15 -11.27 3.68
N PHE A 171 -2.62 -11.42 2.47
CA PHE A 171 -3.14 -10.70 1.32
C PHE A 171 -3.20 -11.52 0.03
N VAL A 172 -4.04 -11.04 -0.88
CA VAL A 172 -4.07 -11.40 -2.30
C VAL A 172 -3.80 -10.13 -3.10
N LEU A 173 -2.68 -10.11 -3.82
CA LEU A 173 -2.25 -9.01 -4.67
C LEU A 173 -2.73 -9.24 -6.10
N LYS A 174 -3.30 -8.21 -6.72
CA LYS A 174 -3.59 -8.14 -8.15
C LYS A 174 -2.98 -6.86 -8.73
N PRO A 175 -1.76 -6.92 -9.29
CA PRO A 175 -1.19 -5.77 -10.01
C PRO A 175 -1.96 -5.54 -11.31
N SER A 176 -1.76 -4.38 -11.94
CA SER A 176 -2.25 -4.19 -13.30
C SER A 176 -1.70 -5.27 -14.24
N GLU A 177 -2.57 -5.77 -15.09
CA GLU A 177 -2.29 -6.74 -16.15
C GLU A 177 -1.25 -6.26 -17.17
N LEU A 178 -0.96 -4.95 -17.20
CA LEU A 178 0.02 -4.35 -18.09
C LEU A 178 1.44 -4.50 -17.57
N THR A 179 1.62 -4.57 -16.24
CA THR A 179 2.92 -4.42 -15.59
C THR A 179 3.08 -5.37 -14.39
N PRO A 180 3.05 -6.70 -14.60
CA PRO A 180 3.01 -7.67 -13.50
C PRO A 180 4.39 -8.06 -12.95
N HIS A 181 5.50 -7.79 -13.65
CA HIS A 181 6.76 -8.50 -13.40
C HIS A 181 7.40 -8.20 -12.06
N THR A 182 7.43 -6.92 -11.67
CA THR A 182 8.06 -6.54 -10.40
C THR A 182 7.25 -7.00 -9.18
N ALA A 183 5.93 -7.17 -9.32
CA ALA A 183 5.11 -7.85 -8.32
C ALA A 183 5.45 -9.35 -8.20
N VAL A 184 5.69 -10.04 -9.32
CA VAL A 184 6.18 -11.44 -9.33
C VAL A 184 7.54 -11.55 -8.63
N ILE A 185 8.47 -10.63 -8.90
CA ILE A 185 9.77 -10.61 -8.23
C ILE A 185 9.61 -10.37 -6.73
N LEU A 186 8.75 -9.43 -6.31
CA LEU A 186 8.48 -9.19 -4.90
C LEU A 186 8.00 -10.46 -4.18
N MET A 187 7.15 -11.28 -4.78
CA MET A 187 6.71 -12.55 -4.15
C MET A 187 7.89 -13.50 -3.89
N ARG A 188 8.89 -13.53 -4.79
CA ARG A 188 10.13 -14.30 -4.58
C ARG A 188 10.94 -13.75 -3.42
N LEU A 189 11.08 -12.43 -3.34
CA LEU A 189 11.83 -11.78 -2.25
C LEU A 189 11.13 -11.96 -0.90
N LEU A 190 9.79 -11.95 -0.86
CA LEU A 190 9.02 -12.24 0.35
C LEU A 190 9.21 -13.69 0.81
N SER A 191 9.19 -14.64 -0.13
CA SER A 191 9.47 -16.05 0.16
C SER A 191 10.92 -16.24 0.65
N GLU A 192 11.89 -15.61 -0.01
CA GLU A 192 13.30 -15.62 0.39
C GLU A 192 13.52 -15.00 1.78
N ALA A 193 12.78 -13.94 2.10
CA ALA A 193 12.81 -13.32 3.42
C ALA A 193 12.25 -14.23 4.54
N GLY A 194 11.59 -15.33 4.17
CA GLY A 194 11.00 -16.30 5.10
C GLY A 194 9.56 -15.98 5.49
N LEU A 195 8.81 -15.28 4.63
CA LEU A 195 7.38 -15.07 4.85
C LEU A 195 6.65 -16.43 4.83
N PRO A 196 5.79 -16.74 5.81
CA PRO A 196 5.06 -18.01 5.82
C PRO A 196 4.17 -18.19 4.59
N ASP A 197 4.05 -19.45 4.15
CA ASP A 197 3.21 -19.82 3.01
C ASP A 197 1.76 -19.37 3.20
N GLY A 198 1.16 -18.89 2.10
CA GLY A 198 -0.21 -18.39 2.08
C GLY A 198 -0.41 -16.99 2.65
N VAL A 199 0.59 -16.39 3.32
CA VAL A 199 0.47 -14.99 3.78
C VAL A 199 0.45 -14.02 2.61
N ALA A 200 1.29 -14.26 1.60
CA ALA A 200 1.29 -13.53 0.34
C ALA A 200 0.75 -14.42 -0.77
N ASN A 201 -0.17 -13.88 -1.58
CA ASN A 201 -0.68 -14.52 -2.77
C ASN A 201 -0.74 -13.50 -3.92
N LEU A 202 -0.54 -13.95 -5.15
CA LEU A 202 -0.52 -13.14 -6.36
C LEU A 202 -1.42 -13.77 -7.42
N VAL A 203 -2.35 -12.98 -7.95
CA VAL A 203 -3.17 -13.33 -9.11
C VAL A 203 -3.03 -12.26 -10.19
N LEU A 204 -2.94 -12.67 -11.46
CA LEU A 204 -2.74 -11.79 -12.60
C LEU A 204 -4.02 -11.77 -13.46
N SER A 205 -4.80 -10.69 -13.45
CA SER A 205 -6.08 -10.60 -14.17
C SER A 205 -6.42 -9.17 -14.60
N VAL A 206 -7.36 -8.99 -15.54
CA VAL A 206 -7.71 -7.69 -16.16
C VAL A 206 -8.64 -6.80 -15.34
N VAL A 207 -8.43 -5.47 -15.41
CA VAL A 207 -9.44 -4.42 -15.16
C VAL A 207 -9.34 -3.34 -16.25
N ARG A 208 -10.41 -3.15 -17.03
CA ARG A 208 -10.42 -2.28 -18.23
C ARG A 208 -10.41 -0.76 -17.93
N ASP A 209 -9.45 -0.08 -18.57
CA ASP A 209 -9.34 1.33 -19.00
C ASP A 209 -9.16 2.49 -17.98
N GLU A 210 -8.06 3.26 -18.16
CA GLU A 210 -7.94 4.71 -17.86
C GLU A 210 -6.86 5.38 -18.76
N SER A 211 -7.10 6.63 -19.18
CA SER A 211 -6.42 7.35 -20.28
C SER A 211 -5.23 8.25 -19.86
N PHE A 212 -4.46 7.89 -18.81
CA PHE A 212 -3.43 8.65 -18.03
C PHE A 212 -2.24 9.32 -18.78
N GLY A 213 -2.44 9.90 -19.97
CA GLY A 213 -1.40 10.41 -20.87
C GLY A 213 -0.81 11.77 -20.47
N PRO A 214 0.33 12.18 -21.08
CA PRO A 214 1.07 13.40 -20.74
C PRO A 214 0.41 14.66 -21.31
N VAL A 215 -0.64 15.16 -20.64
CA VAL A 215 -1.39 16.36 -21.05
C VAL A 215 -1.38 17.39 -19.91
N LEU A 216 -1.06 18.65 -20.23
CA LEU A 216 -1.10 19.79 -19.31
C LEU A 216 -2.03 20.89 -19.86
N THR A 217 -2.89 21.44 -19.01
CA THR A 217 -3.69 22.64 -19.30
C THR A 217 -3.15 23.85 -18.54
N VAL A 218 -3.33 25.06 -19.07
CA VAL A 218 -2.85 26.31 -18.47
C VAL A 218 -4.00 27.33 -18.37
N GLU A 219 -4.21 27.86 -17.18
CA GLU A 219 -5.20 28.89 -16.87
C GLU A 219 -4.57 30.02 -16.05
N THR A 220 -5.04 31.26 -16.22
CA THR A 220 -4.53 32.44 -15.52
C THR A 220 -5.49 32.92 -14.44
N PHE A 221 -4.97 33.50 -13.36
CA PHE A 221 -5.75 34.14 -12.29
C PHE A 221 -5.18 35.52 -11.94
N ARG A 222 -5.98 36.38 -11.31
CA ARG A 222 -5.62 37.76 -10.95
C ARG A 222 -5.29 37.94 -9.49
N ASP A 223 -5.92 37.16 -8.62
CA ASP A 223 -5.73 37.22 -7.17
C ASP A 223 -5.79 35.83 -6.52
N ASP A 224 -5.50 35.77 -5.22
CA ASP A 224 -5.46 34.52 -4.46
C ASP A 224 -6.82 33.85 -4.32
N GLU A 225 -7.91 34.63 -4.32
CA GLU A 225 -9.27 34.10 -4.24
C GLU A 225 -9.63 33.36 -5.51
N GLU A 226 -9.36 33.97 -6.67
CA GLU A 226 -9.54 33.37 -7.99
C GLU A 226 -8.66 32.12 -8.16
N ALA A 227 -7.40 32.16 -7.72
CA ALA A 227 -6.49 31.01 -7.77
C ALA A 227 -7.03 29.82 -6.95
N VAL A 228 -7.48 30.07 -5.72
CA VAL A 228 -8.04 29.03 -4.84
C VAL A 228 -9.37 28.50 -5.37
N ALA A 229 -10.20 29.37 -5.96
CA ALA A 229 -11.46 28.96 -6.57
C ALA A 229 -11.20 28.00 -7.74
N LEU A 230 -10.33 28.37 -8.67
CA LEU A 230 -9.96 27.55 -9.83
C LEU A 230 -9.31 26.23 -9.39
N ALA A 231 -8.37 26.25 -8.45
CA ALA A 231 -7.71 25.05 -7.94
C ALA A 231 -8.68 24.05 -7.29
N ASN A 232 -9.79 24.53 -6.74
CA ASN A 232 -10.82 23.70 -6.11
C ASN A 232 -11.97 23.32 -7.05
N ASP A 233 -12.08 23.95 -8.24
CA ASP A 233 -13.12 23.74 -9.25
C ASP A 233 -12.87 22.48 -10.09
N THR A 234 -12.76 21.37 -9.37
CA THR A 234 -12.62 20.02 -9.90
C THR A 234 -13.40 19.09 -8.99
N VAL A 235 -13.83 17.92 -9.46
CA VAL A 235 -14.44 16.91 -8.55
C VAL A 235 -13.37 16.16 -7.72
N TYR A 236 -12.11 16.30 -8.11
CA TYR A 236 -10.95 15.63 -7.52
C TYR A 236 -10.30 16.45 -6.40
N GLY A 237 -9.31 15.85 -5.73
CA GLY A 237 -8.57 16.45 -4.61
C GLY A 237 -7.40 15.58 -4.15
N LEU A 238 -6.61 15.02 -5.07
CA LEU A 238 -5.45 14.17 -4.72
C LEU A 238 -4.29 15.00 -4.17
N ALA A 239 -3.68 15.81 -5.03
CA ALA A 239 -2.55 16.65 -4.70
C ALA A 239 -2.58 17.98 -5.49
N GLY A 240 -1.80 18.97 -5.04
CA GLY A 240 -1.60 20.23 -5.74
C GLY A 240 -0.30 20.91 -5.31
N ALA A 241 0.08 22.01 -5.95
CA ALA A 241 1.27 22.78 -5.56
C ALA A 241 1.04 24.29 -5.65
N VAL A 242 1.76 25.03 -4.81
CA VAL A 242 1.80 26.49 -4.82
C VAL A 242 3.25 26.94 -4.99
N TRP A 243 3.52 27.70 -6.05
CA TRP A 243 4.84 28.29 -6.30
C TRP A 243 4.79 29.79 -6.00
N SER A 244 5.55 30.23 -5.01
CA SER A 244 5.69 31.65 -4.65
C SER A 244 6.96 31.91 -3.86
N GLN A 245 7.61 33.05 -4.10
CA GLN A 245 8.69 33.54 -3.25
C GLN A 245 8.17 34.10 -1.91
N ASP A 246 6.90 34.50 -1.84
CA ASP A 246 6.24 34.89 -0.60
C ASP A 246 5.72 33.62 0.11
N VAL A 247 6.48 33.18 1.10
CA VAL A 247 6.18 31.99 1.91
C VAL A 247 4.87 32.15 2.67
N GLY A 248 4.56 33.35 3.17
CA GLY A 248 3.31 33.62 3.90
C GLY A 248 2.09 33.50 2.99
N ARG A 249 2.19 34.03 1.77
CA ARG A 249 1.16 33.86 0.73
C ARG A 249 1.03 32.40 0.32
N ALA A 250 2.15 31.70 0.08
CA ALA A 250 2.14 30.29 -0.30
C ALA A 250 1.42 29.41 0.72
N HIS A 251 1.72 29.59 2.02
CA HIS A 251 1.03 28.86 3.09
C HIS A 251 -0.46 29.17 3.15
N LYS A 252 -0.86 30.44 3.01
CA LYS A 252 -2.28 30.83 3.02
C LYS A 252 -3.06 30.21 1.86
N VAL A 253 -2.48 30.18 0.67
CA VAL A 253 -3.10 29.54 -0.50
C VAL A 253 -3.15 28.03 -0.30
N ALA A 254 -2.03 27.42 0.10
CA ALA A 254 -1.92 25.97 0.30
C ALA A 254 -2.95 25.45 1.32
N SER A 255 -3.17 26.15 2.44
CA SER A 255 -4.15 25.74 3.47
C SER A 255 -5.61 25.78 2.99
N ARG A 256 -5.88 26.42 1.85
CA ARG A 256 -7.22 26.59 1.28
C ARG A 256 -7.48 25.68 0.07
N ILE A 257 -6.46 25.02 -0.45
CA ILE A 257 -6.61 24.01 -1.51
C ILE A 257 -7.13 22.73 -0.86
N ARG A 258 -8.23 22.18 -1.40
CA ARG A 258 -8.86 20.95 -0.92
C ARG A 258 -8.23 19.74 -1.60
N ALA A 259 -6.97 19.47 -1.29
CA ALA A 259 -6.23 18.30 -1.71
C ALA A 259 -5.58 17.60 -0.52
N GLY A 260 -5.27 16.32 -0.65
CA GLY A 260 -4.63 15.56 0.41
C GLY A 260 -3.17 15.92 0.66
N THR A 261 -2.44 16.26 -0.41
CA THR A 261 -1.07 16.77 -0.35
C THR A 261 -0.97 18.11 -1.08
N VAL A 262 -0.32 19.10 -0.47
CA VAL A 262 -0.01 20.38 -1.14
C VAL A 262 1.46 20.70 -0.99
N TRP A 263 2.18 20.77 -2.11
CA TRP A 263 3.58 21.16 -2.13
C TRP A 263 3.72 22.69 -2.20
N ILE A 264 4.74 23.25 -1.53
CA ILE A 264 5.10 24.66 -1.65
C ILE A 264 6.50 24.72 -2.27
N ASN A 265 6.62 25.36 -3.43
CA ASN A 265 7.86 25.47 -4.19
C ASN A 265 8.53 24.11 -4.51
N ASP A 266 7.70 23.08 -4.69
CA ASP A 266 8.10 21.75 -5.13
C ASP A 266 6.92 21.09 -5.84
N PHE A 267 7.14 19.96 -6.49
CA PHE A 267 6.08 19.17 -7.10
C PHE A 267 6.52 17.71 -7.24
N HIS A 268 5.69 16.78 -6.76
CA HIS A 268 5.87 15.31 -6.70
C HIS A 268 6.45 14.66 -5.44
N PRO A 269 7.30 15.26 -4.59
CA PRO A 269 7.89 14.51 -3.49
C PRO A 269 6.85 13.85 -2.58
N TYR A 270 7.02 12.56 -2.33
CA TYR A 270 6.29 11.80 -1.32
C TYR A 270 7.31 11.00 -0.50
N VAL A 271 7.00 10.77 0.76
CA VAL A 271 7.88 10.03 1.66
C VAL A 271 7.08 9.07 2.53
N PRO A 272 7.59 7.88 2.87
CA PRO A 272 6.85 6.91 3.67
C PRO A 272 6.36 7.42 5.03
N GLN A 273 6.97 8.47 5.57
CA GLN A 273 6.67 9.05 6.87
C GLN A 273 5.38 9.88 6.88
N ALA A 274 4.92 10.38 5.73
CA ALA A 274 3.77 11.27 5.62
C ALA A 274 2.60 10.58 4.93
N GLU A 275 1.37 10.83 5.38
CA GLU A 275 0.17 10.27 4.78
C GLU A 275 -0.04 10.74 3.34
N TRP A 276 -0.37 9.80 2.46
CA TRP A 276 -0.76 10.03 1.08
C TRP A 276 -2.20 9.61 0.85
N GLY A 277 -2.96 10.37 0.08
CA GLY A 277 -4.34 10.03 -0.29
C GLY A 277 -5.21 11.25 -0.51
N GLY A 278 -6.27 11.11 -1.29
CA GLY A 278 -7.05 12.24 -1.75
C GLY A 278 -8.13 12.75 -0.79
N MET A 279 -8.82 13.78 -1.25
CA MET A 279 -10.12 14.23 -0.80
C MET A 279 -11.12 14.10 -1.97
N LYS A 280 -12.41 14.28 -1.68
CA LYS A 280 -13.48 14.34 -2.70
C LYS A 280 -13.52 13.03 -3.51
N GLN A 281 -13.56 13.07 -4.84
CA GLN A 281 -13.59 11.85 -5.66
C GLN A 281 -12.22 11.21 -5.90
N SER A 282 -11.13 11.80 -5.40
CA SER A 282 -9.79 11.18 -5.45
C SER A 282 -9.59 10.07 -4.40
N GLY A 283 -10.67 9.59 -3.79
CA GLY A 283 -10.67 8.53 -2.80
C GLY A 283 -10.84 9.03 -1.36
N PHE A 284 -10.94 8.07 -0.45
CA PHE A 284 -10.99 8.24 1.00
C PHE A 284 -9.97 7.28 1.65
N GLY A 285 -9.62 7.53 2.91
CA GLY A 285 -8.53 6.82 3.60
C GLY A 285 -7.15 7.41 3.31
N ARG A 286 -6.12 6.84 3.92
CA ARG A 286 -4.72 7.26 3.74
C ARG A 286 -3.78 6.06 3.62
N GLU A 287 -2.82 6.16 2.73
CA GLU A 287 -1.66 5.27 2.65
C GLU A 287 -0.42 5.97 3.22
N LEU A 288 0.68 5.22 3.40
CA LEU A 288 1.90 5.70 4.03
C LEU A 288 1.67 6.23 5.46
N GLY A 289 2.73 6.68 6.12
CA GLY A 289 2.68 7.23 7.46
C GLY A 289 2.08 6.26 8.50
N PRO A 290 1.80 6.76 9.71
CA PRO A 290 1.10 5.98 10.72
C PRO A 290 -0.35 5.66 10.33
N ALA A 291 -1.03 6.51 9.56
CA ALA A 291 -2.42 6.27 9.15
C ALA A 291 -2.54 5.10 8.15
N GLY A 292 -1.58 4.94 7.23
CA GLY A 292 -1.55 3.83 6.29
C GLY A 292 -1.39 2.48 6.98
N LEU A 293 -0.67 2.39 8.10
CA LEU A 293 -0.67 1.18 8.93
C LEU A 293 -2.05 0.94 9.58
N ALA A 294 -2.76 2.01 9.94
CA ALA A 294 -4.04 1.92 10.64
C ALA A 294 -5.19 1.40 9.77
N GLU A 295 -5.15 1.61 8.44
CA GLU A 295 -6.11 1.01 7.50
C GLU A 295 -6.09 -0.54 7.54
N TYR A 296 -5.02 -1.12 8.08
CA TYR A 296 -4.81 -2.56 8.21
C TYR A 296 -5.01 -3.08 9.64
N GLN A 297 -5.53 -2.24 10.55
CA GLN A 297 -5.76 -2.59 11.95
C GLN A 297 -7.17 -2.24 12.42
N GLU A 298 -7.78 -3.15 13.19
CA GLU A 298 -9.03 -2.92 13.92
C GLU A 298 -8.76 -2.61 15.39
N ALA A 299 -9.37 -1.53 15.90
CA ALA A 299 -9.27 -1.17 17.30
C ALA A 299 -10.27 -1.98 18.15
N LYS A 300 -9.76 -2.71 19.15
CA LYS A 300 -10.56 -3.47 20.11
C LYS A 300 -10.44 -2.87 21.51
N HIS A 301 -11.57 -2.45 22.07
CA HIS A 301 -11.67 -2.00 23.46
C HIS A 301 -11.83 -3.21 24.39
N ILE A 302 -10.89 -3.37 25.30
CA ILE A 302 -10.96 -4.38 26.37
C ILE A 302 -11.21 -3.65 27.68
N TRP A 303 -12.30 -4.03 28.35
CA TRP A 303 -12.68 -3.52 29.65
C TRP A 303 -12.76 -4.67 30.65
N ARG A 304 -12.04 -4.53 31.76
CA ARG A 304 -12.06 -5.48 32.87
C ARG A 304 -12.55 -4.76 34.13
N ASN A 305 -13.65 -5.27 34.69
CA ASN A 305 -14.08 -4.91 36.04
C ASN A 305 -13.21 -5.65 37.07
N LEU A 306 -12.49 -4.91 37.90
CA LEU A 306 -11.62 -5.44 38.95
C LEU A 306 -12.39 -5.78 40.23
N ALA A 307 -13.61 -5.26 40.39
CA ALA A 307 -14.50 -5.49 41.53
C ALA A 307 -15.93 -5.83 41.07
N PRO A 308 -16.16 -6.99 40.43
CA PRO A 308 -17.47 -7.36 39.91
C PRO A 308 -18.51 -7.48 41.04
N ARG A 309 -19.61 -6.72 40.92
CA ARG A 309 -20.76 -6.78 41.83
C ARG A 309 -22.05 -6.96 41.03
N PRO A 310 -23.07 -7.67 41.58
CA PRO A 310 -24.38 -7.75 40.95
C PRO A 310 -24.95 -6.35 40.70
N GLN A 311 -25.38 -6.06 39.47
CA GLN A 311 -25.97 -4.77 39.13
C GLN A 311 -27.30 -4.51 39.84
N ARG A 312 -27.98 -5.58 40.31
CA ARG A 312 -29.30 -5.53 40.99
C ARG A 312 -30.34 -4.70 40.24
N TRP A 313 -30.28 -4.71 38.91
CA TRP A 313 -31.24 -4.00 38.06
C TRP A 313 -32.64 -4.61 38.15
N PHE A 314 -32.74 -5.94 38.24
CA PHE A 314 -33.97 -6.66 38.51
C PHE A 314 -33.96 -7.17 39.95
N ALA A 315 -35.14 -7.14 40.59
CA ALA A 315 -35.39 -7.54 41.97
C ALA A 315 -35.51 -9.06 42.12
#